data_AF-A0A4U6D9Q0-F1
#
_entry.id   AF-A0A4U6D9Q0-F1
#
_cell.length_a   1.000
_cell.length_b   1.000
_cell.length_c   1.000
_cell.angle_alpha   90.00
_cell.angle_beta   90.00
_cell.angle_gamma   90.00
#
_symmetry.space_group_name_H-M   'P 1'
#
loop_
_entity.id
_entity.type
_entity.pdbx_description
1 polymer ?
#
loop_
_entity_poly.entity_id
_entity_poly.type
_entity_poly.pdbx_seq_one_letter_code
_entity_poly.pdbx_strand_id
1 'polypeptide(L)'
;METNLRNFSGESIYVGIDSHLKSWKVTVMSDEMELRNFTQEPDSKKLSLFLQRNYPGANFKCVYEAGFAGFNAQRELSSQGINCMVIHPADVPTTDKEKRQKSDRIDSRKLVRGLKNRDFRPLYVPDLQQQQDRSLLRTYDKIIRDATRVKNRIKFFLMFFGLSIPGEFQGKNWTKEFINWLEKLNPGG
;
A
#
# COMPACT_ATOMS: atom_id res chain seq x y z
N MET A 1 -12.21 30.85 -28.80
CA MET A 1 -10.80 30.86 -28.35
C MET A 1 -10.27 29.46 -28.53
N GLU A 2 -9.54 29.19 -29.60
CA GLU A 2 -8.83 27.92 -29.76
C GLU A 2 -7.71 27.88 -28.72
N THR A 3 -7.89 27.06 -27.69
CA THR A 3 -6.78 26.68 -26.80
C THR A 3 -5.80 25.91 -27.68
N ASN A 4 -4.68 26.55 -28.02
CA ASN A 4 -3.51 25.89 -28.61
C ASN A 4 -3.03 24.80 -27.64
N LEU A 5 -3.66 23.63 -27.70
CA LEU A 5 -3.23 22.45 -26.96
C LEU A 5 -1.94 22.00 -27.62
N ARG A 6 -0.82 22.38 -27.01
CA ARG A 6 0.50 21.85 -27.34
C ARG A 6 0.37 20.33 -27.41
N ASN A 7 0.66 19.75 -28.57
CA ASN A 7 0.73 18.31 -28.75
C ASN A 7 2.04 17.81 -28.15
N PHE A 8 1.97 16.85 -27.23
CA PHE A 8 3.13 16.27 -26.54
C PHE A 8 3.58 14.95 -27.19
N SER A 9 3.16 14.68 -28.42
CA SER A 9 3.56 13.47 -29.16
C SER A 9 5.08 13.34 -29.22
N GLY A 10 5.59 12.17 -28.79
CA GLY A 10 7.02 11.89 -28.71
C GLY A 10 7.69 12.36 -27.41
N GLU A 11 7.07 13.26 -26.64
CA GLU A 11 7.59 13.70 -25.34
C GLU A 11 7.33 12.63 -24.25
N SER A 12 8.24 12.51 -23.28
CA SER A 12 8.02 11.71 -22.08
C SER A 12 7.51 12.59 -20.94
N ILE A 13 6.41 12.17 -20.31
CA ILE A 13 5.89 12.80 -19.10
C ILE A 13 6.03 11.82 -17.93
N TYR A 14 6.79 12.26 -16.92
CA TYR A 14 7.08 11.48 -15.73
C TYR A 14 6.16 11.91 -14.59
N VAL A 15 5.66 10.95 -13.84
CA VAL A 15 4.69 11.18 -12.78
C VAL A 15 5.11 10.42 -11.52
N GLY A 16 5.30 11.14 -10.43
CA GLY A 16 5.56 10.58 -9.10
C GLY A 16 4.30 10.67 -8.27
N ILE A 17 3.88 9.54 -7.71
CA ILE A 17 2.64 9.41 -6.94
C ILE A 17 3.03 8.96 -5.53
N ASP A 18 2.85 9.84 -4.56
CA ASP A 18 2.87 9.45 -3.16
C ASP A 18 1.44 9.04 -2.77
N SER A 19 1.23 7.72 -2.66
CA SER A 19 -0.07 7.08 -2.57
C SER A 19 -0.49 6.86 -1.11
N HIS A 20 -1.34 7.74 -0.57
CA HIS A 20 -1.98 7.56 0.74
C HIS A 20 -3.44 7.10 0.61
N LEU A 21 -3.99 6.58 1.71
CA LEU A 21 -5.35 6.00 1.75
C LEU A 21 -6.45 7.00 1.36
N LYS A 22 -6.29 8.27 1.73
CA LYS A 22 -7.32 9.30 1.51
C LYS A 22 -7.02 10.21 0.32
N SER A 23 -5.77 10.29 -0.11
CA SER A 23 -5.36 11.21 -1.17
C SER A 23 -4.02 10.81 -1.77
N TRP A 24 -3.85 11.08 -3.06
CA TRP A 24 -2.57 11.01 -3.74
C TRP A 24 -1.96 12.38 -3.91
N LYS A 25 -0.65 12.45 -3.71
CA LYS A 25 0.15 13.63 -3.99
C LYS A 25 0.92 13.34 -5.26
N VAL A 26 0.64 14.12 -6.28
CA VAL A 26 1.08 13.84 -7.65
C VAL A 26 2.01 14.96 -8.09
N THR A 27 3.21 14.59 -8.53
CA THR A 27 4.13 15.50 -9.21
C THR A 27 4.32 15.05 -10.64
N VAL A 28 4.14 15.97 -11.59
CA VAL A 28 4.30 15.75 -13.03
C VAL A 28 5.51 16.55 -13.52
N MET A 29 6.41 15.88 -14.24
CA MET A 29 7.61 16.49 -14.83
C MET A 29 7.75 16.13 -16.31
N SER A 30 8.28 17.05 -17.10
CA SER A 30 8.89 16.76 -18.40
C SER A 30 10.39 16.45 -18.24
N ASP A 31 11.07 16.24 -19.37
CA ASP A 31 12.53 16.15 -19.39
C ASP A 31 13.23 17.46 -18.99
N GLU A 32 12.55 18.60 -19.00
CA GLU A 32 13.15 19.90 -18.71
C GLU A 32 12.78 20.42 -17.32
N MET A 33 11.51 20.29 -16.93
CA MET A 33 11.01 20.97 -15.74
C MET A 33 9.84 20.26 -15.05
N GLU A 34 9.55 20.70 -13.83
CA GLU A 34 8.29 20.36 -13.15
C GLU A 34 7.13 21.12 -13.79
N LEU A 35 6.11 20.39 -14.23
CA LEU A 35 4.93 20.95 -14.89
C LEU A 35 3.80 21.21 -13.91
N ARG A 36 3.60 20.30 -12.95
CA ARG A 36 2.53 20.43 -11.96
C ARG A 36 2.81 19.63 -10.69
N ASN A 37 2.33 20.14 -9.57
CA ASN A 37 2.20 19.41 -8.32
C ASN A 37 0.79 19.63 -7.77
N PHE A 38 0.08 18.56 -7.42
CA PHE A 38 -1.29 18.66 -6.92
C PHE A 38 -1.66 17.48 -6.03
N THR A 39 -2.79 17.63 -5.36
CA THR A 39 -3.42 16.56 -4.57
C THR A 39 -4.72 16.16 -5.25
N GLN A 40 -5.01 14.87 -5.25
CA GLN A 40 -6.31 14.34 -5.67
C GLN A 40 -6.71 13.16 -4.79
N GLU A 41 -7.95 12.71 -4.92
CA GLU A 41 -8.39 11.44 -4.38
C GLU A 41 -7.64 10.24 -5.01
N PRO A 42 -7.58 9.08 -4.34
CA PRO A 42 -6.82 7.91 -4.79
C PRO A 42 -7.55 7.16 -5.93
N ASP A 43 -7.66 7.81 -7.09
CA ASP A 43 -8.37 7.31 -8.28
C ASP A 43 -7.46 7.35 -9.52
N SER A 44 -7.11 6.16 -10.00
CA SER A 44 -6.26 5.94 -11.19
C SER A 44 -6.88 6.50 -12.47
N LYS A 45 -8.20 6.39 -12.62
CA LYS A 45 -8.93 6.87 -13.79
C LYS A 45 -8.97 8.38 -13.83
N LYS A 46 -9.18 9.05 -12.69
CA LYS A 46 -9.08 10.51 -12.60
C LYS A 46 -7.67 10.99 -12.94
N LEU A 47 -6.63 10.31 -12.45
CA LEU A 47 -5.25 10.65 -12.81
C LEU A 47 -5.00 10.53 -14.31
N SER A 48 -5.39 9.40 -14.90
CA SER A 48 -5.17 9.13 -16.31
C SER A 48 -5.92 10.11 -17.22
N LEU A 49 -7.19 10.40 -16.94
CA LEU A 49 -7.97 11.41 -17.66
C LEU A 49 -7.33 12.79 -17.53
N PHE A 50 -6.82 13.14 -16.35
CA PHE A 50 -6.07 14.37 -16.15
C PHE A 50 -4.82 14.40 -17.05
N LEU A 51 -4.02 13.34 -17.07
CA LEU A 51 -2.79 13.28 -17.86
C LEU A 51 -3.08 13.38 -19.36
N GLN A 52 -4.01 12.56 -19.87
CA GLN A 52 -4.39 12.55 -21.28
C GLN A 52 -4.96 13.89 -21.76
N ARG A 53 -5.74 14.57 -20.91
CA ARG A 53 -6.34 15.87 -21.25
C ARG A 53 -5.31 17.00 -21.29
N ASN A 54 -4.37 17.02 -20.35
CA ASN A 54 -3.43 18.14 -20.21
C ASN A 54 -2.14 17.94 -21.02
N TYR A 55 -1.78 16.69 -21.34
CA TYR A 55 -0.57 16.34 -22.06
C TYR A 55 -0.88 15.35 -23.20
N PRO A 56 -1.76 15.73 -24.15
CA PRO A 56 -2.22 14.81 -25.19
C PRO A 56 -1.05 14.31 -26.05
N GLY A 57 -1.04 13.00 -26.33
CA GLY A 57 -0.03 12.34 -27.15
C GLY A 57 1.28 11.97 -26.44
N ALA A 58 1.48 12.38 -25.18
CA ALA A 58 2.68 12.07 -24.42
C ALA A 58 2.84 10.59 -24.07
N ASN A 59 4.09 10.15 -23.91
CA ASN A 59 4.42 8.86 -23.31
C ASN A 59 4.46 9.00 -21.78
N PHE A 60 3.44 8.49 -21.09
CA PHE A 60 3.34 8.58 -19.64
C PHE A 60 4.13 7.49 -18.92
N LYS A 61 4.98 7.90 -17.98
CA LYS A 61 5.70 7.02 -17.06
C LYS A 61 5.38 7.42 -15.62
N CYS A 62 4.80 6.50 -14.86
CA CYS A 62 4.40 6.72 -13.48
C CYS A 62 5.26 5.88 -12.52
N VAL A 63 5.46 6.37 -11.31
CA VAL A 63 6.05 5.61 -10.20
C VAL A 63 5.30 5.85 -8.89
N TYR A 64 5.14 4.80 -8.10
CA TYR A 64 4.70 4.91 -6.71
C TYR A 64 5.35 3.83 -5.84
N GLU A 65 5.39 4.06 -4.52
CA GLU A 65 5.93 3.10 -3.56
C GLU A 65 4.92 2.01 -3.22
N ALA A 66 5.37 0.75 -3.17
CA ALA A 66 4.56 -0.35 -2.68
C ALA A 66 4.07 -0.05 -1.25
N GLY A 67 2.75 0.04 -1.09
CA GLY A 67 2.10 0.38 0.17
C GLY A 67 0.85 -0.45 0.44
N PHE A 68 -0.02 0.06 1.31
CA PHE A 68 -1.25 -0.60 1.74
C PHE A 68 -2.20 -0.92 0.55
N ALA A 69 -2.18 -0.11 -0.51
CA ALA A 69 -3.06 -0.26 -1.68
C ALA A 69 -2.62 -1.39 -2.64
N GLY A 70 -1.45 -2.00 -2.41
CA GLY A 70 -0.92 -3.08 -3.25
C GLY A 70 -0.70 -2.64 -4.71
N PHE A 71 -1.19 -3.45 -5.65
CA PHE A 71 -0.90 -3.33 -7.08
C PHE A 71 -2.07 -2.81 -7.93
N ASN A 72 -3.21 -2.47 -7.31
CA ASN A 72 -4.41 -2.11 -8.07
C ASN A 72 -4.19 -0.84 -8.91
N ALA A 73 -3.62 0.21 -8.32
CA ALA A 73 -3.30 1.44 -9.04
C ALA A 73 -2.36 1.19 -10.23
N GLN A 74 -1.34 0.35 -10.06
CA GLN A 74 -0.45 -0.04 -11.15
C GLN A 74 -1.21 -0.69 -12.30
N ARG A 75 -2.09 -1.66 -12.01
CA ARG A 75 -2.86 -2.38 -13.03
C ARG A 75 -3.82 -1.45 -13.77
N GLU A 76 -4.53 -0.59 -13.04
CA GLU A 76 -5.50 0.35 -13.60
C GLU A 76 -4.86 1.45 -14.45
N LEU A 77 -3.69 1.96 -14.04
CA LEU A 77 -2.93 2.91 -14.86
C LEU A 77 -2.39 2.21 -16.10
N SER A 78 -1.84 1.00 -15.96
CA SER A 78 -1.30 0.22 -17.08
C SER A 78 -2.37 -0.17 -18.10
N SER A 79 -3.58 -0.52 -17.66
CA SER A 79 -4.71 -0.80 -18.56
C SER A 79 -5.17 0.42 -19.35
N GLN A 80 -4.79 1.63 -18.92
CA GLN A 80 -5.05 2.89 -19.62
C GLN A 80 -3.85 3.36 -20.46
N GLY A 81 -2.88 2.49 -20.71
CA GLY A 81 -1.70 2.77 -21.54
C GLY A 81 -0.60 3.55 -20.84
N ILE A 82 -0.66 3.71 -19.51
CA ILE A 82 0.36 4.41 -18.74
C ILE A 82 1.38 3.42 -18.20
N ASN A 83 2.66 3.62 -18.51
CA ASN A 83 3.72 2.77 -17.98
C ASN A 83 3.93 3.06 -16.48
N CYS A 84 3.36 2.21 -15.61
CA CYS A 84 3.41 2.41 -14.17
C CYS A 84 4.36 1.42 -13.48
N MET A 85 5.39 1.97 -12.85
CA MET A 85 6.38 1.27 -12.03
C MET A 85 5.96 1.30 -10.55
N VAL A 86 6.15 0.17 -9.87
CA VAL A 86 6.04 0.09 -8.40
C VAL A 86 7.44 -0.14 -7.85
N ILE A 87 7.81 0.54 -6.77
CA ILE A 87 9.14 0.43 -6.15
C ILE A 87 9.04 0.06 -4.67
N HIS A 88 10.12 -0.44 -4.08
CA HIS A 88 10.15 -0.66 -2.64
C HIS A 88 10.40 0.67 -1.90
N PRO A 89 9.71 0.98 -0.79
CA PRO A 89 9.93 2.23 -0.04
C PRO A 89 11.40 2.45 0.39
N ALA A 90 12.14 1.37 0.64
CA ALA A 90 13.56 1.44 0.99
C ALA A 90 14.48 1.86 -0.17
N ASP A 91 14.00 1.81 -1.42
CA ASP A 91 14.78 2.22 -2.59
C ASP A 91 14.76 3.74 -2.80
N VAL A 92 13.95 4.49 -2.03
CA VAL A 92 13.85 5.95 -2.14
C VAL A 92 14.83 6.62 -1.17
N PRO A 93 15.93 7.21 -1.66
CA PRO A 93 16.93 7.82 -0.80
C PRO A 93 16.31 8.96 0.00
N THR A 94 16.50 8.94 1.31
CA THR A 94 15.94 9.95 2.21
C THR A 94 17.00 10.43 3.19
N THR A 95 17.38 11.70 3.07
CA THR A 95 18.32 12.37 3.97
C THR A 95 17.68 12.66 5.32
N ASP A 96 18.49 12.84 6.38
CA ASP A 96 17.97 13.15 7.72
C ASP A 96 17.23 14.49 7.78
N LYS A 97 17.64 15.47 6.97
CA LYS A 97 16.93 16.75 6.86
C LYS A 97 15.50 16.54 6.35
N GLU A 98 15.33 15.69 5.34
CA GLU A 98 14.02 15.38 4.76
C GLU A 98 13.16 14.54 5.69
N LYS A 99 13.76 13.61 6.45
CA LYS A 99 13.03 12.91 7.53
C LYS A 99 12.45 13.89 8.55
N ARG A 100 13.21 14.93 8.91
CA ARG A 100 12.77 15.98 9.85
C ARG A 100 11.78 16.97 9.23
N GLN A 101 11.85 17.20 7.93
CA GLN A 101 10.97 18.10 7.17
C GLN A 101 10.00 17.33 6.29
N LYS A 102 9.44 16.22 6.79
CA LYS A 102 8.59 15.34 5.99
C LYS A 102 7.39 16.11 5.46
N SER A 103 7.27 16.15 4.13
CA SER A 103 6.14 16.73 3.42
C SER A 103 5.87 15.85 2.21
N ASP A 104 4.62 15.48 2.00
CA ASP A 104 4.21 14.62 0.88
C ASP A 104 4.58 15.22 -0.51
N ARG A 105 4.77 16.55 -0.58
CA ARG A 105 5.28 17.23 -1.78
C ARG A 105 6.72 16.84 -2.09
N ILE A 106 7.55 16.68 -1.06
CA ILE A 106 8.95 16.25 -1.20
C ILE A 106 8.98 14.80 -1.67
N ASP A 107 8.13 13.94 -1.10
CA ASP A 107 8.10 12.51 -1.37
C ASP A 107 7.71 12.24 -2.84
N SER A 108 6.59 12.80 -3.33
CA SER A 108 6.19 12.66 -4.74
C SER A 108 7.20 13.26 -5.74
N ARG A 109 7.93 14.31 -5.36
CA ARG A 109 9.02 14.90 -6.18
C ARG A 109 10.25 14.00 -6.28
N LYS A 110 10.60 13.30 -5.20
CA LYS A 110 11.69 12.32 -5.22
C LYS A 110 11.39 11.16 -6.14
N LEU A 111 10.16 10.65 -6.06
CA LEU A 111 9.69 9.57 -6.90
C LEU A 111 9.82 9.92 -8.38
N VAL A 112 9.26 11.04 -8.82
CA VAL A 112 9.34 11.42 -10.23
C VAL A 112 10.78 11.67 -10.71
N ARG A 113 11.65 12.24 -9.87
CA ARG A 113 13.06 12.46 -10.20
C ARG A 113 13.82 11.14 -10.35
N GLY A 114 13.65 10.22 -9.40
CA GLY A 114 14.30 8.91 -9.46
C GLY A 114 13.81 8.09 -10.66
N LEU A 115 12.51 8.18 -11.00
CA LEU A 115 11.99 7.55 -12.22
C LEU A 115 12.61 8.14 -13.48
N LYS A 116 12.70 9.47 -13.59
CA LYS A 116 13.30 10.15 -14.73
C LYS A 116 14.78 9.78 -14.90
N ASN A 117 15.52 9.73 -13.80
CA ASN A 117 16.93 9.36 -13.78
C ASN A 117 17.19 7.86 -13.93
N ARG A 118 16.13 7.02 -13.86
CA ARG A 118 16.21 5.55 -13.86
C ARG A 118 16.95 4.99 -12.64
N ASP A 119 16.78 5.64 -11.49
CA ASP A 119 17.42 5.27 -10.22
C ASP A 119 16.78 4.04 -9.57
N PHE A 120 15.57 3.66 -9.99
CA PHE A 120 14.79 2.61 -9.33
C PHE A 120 14.79 1.27 -10.08
N ARG A 121 14.67 0.20 -9.29
CA ARG A 121 14.36 -1.15 -9.79
C ARG A 121 12.87 -1.42 -9.63
N PRO A 122 12.15 -1.83 -10.69
CA PRO A 122 10.74 -2.15 -10.58
C PRO A 122 10.54 -3.39 -9.70
N LEU A 123 9.54 -3.33 -8.83
CA LEU A 123 9.06 -4.47 -8.08
C LEU A 123 8.20 -5.36 -8.98
N TYR A 124 8.35 -6.67 -8.85
CA TYR A 124 7.55 -7.63 -9.60
C TYR A 124 6.07 -7.53 -9.19
N VAL A 125 5.21 -7.20 -10.15
CA VAL A 125 3.76 -7.22 -9.96
C VAL A 125 3.25 -8.62 -10.29
N PRO A 126 2.82 -9.42 -9.30
CA PRO A 126 2.25 -10.75 -9.56
C PRO A 126 0.99 -10.63 -10.43
N ASP A 127 0.54 -11.70 -11.05
CA ASP A 127 -0.81 -11.69 -11.62
C ASP A 127 -1.88 -11.65 -10.51
N LEU A 128 -3.14 -11.42 -10.88
CA LEU A 128 -4.22 -11.27 -9.91
C LEU A 128 -4.48 -12.57 -9.14
N GLN A 129 -4.39 -13.72 -9.80
CA GLN A 129 -4.62 -15.03 -9.19
C GLN A 129 -3.55 -15.34 -8.14
N GLN A 130 -2.27 -15.19 -8.51
CA GLN A 130 -1.13 -15.34 -7.60
C GLN A 130 -1.22 -14.40 -6.41
N GLN A 131 -1.65 -13.16 -6.62
CA GLN A 131 -1.86 -12.21 -5.53
C GLN A 131 -2.96 -12.67 -4.58
N GLN A 132 -4.09 -13.14 -5.11
CA GLN A 132 -5.21 -13.66 -4.33
C GLN A 132 -4.81 -14.90 -3.51
N ASP A 133 -4.18 -15.88 -4.16
CA ASP A 133 -3.76 -17.13 -3.52
C ASP A 133 -2.77 -16.86 -2.38
N ARG A 134 -1.76 -16.03 -2.63
CA ARG A 134 -0.80 -15.61 -1.60
C ARG A 134 -1.47 -14.84 -0.46
N SER A 135 -2.46 -14.02 -0.76
CA SER A 135 -3.18 -13.23 0.25
C SER A 135 -4.05 -14.11 1.13
N LEU A 136 -4.68 -15.14 0.55
CA LEU A 136 -5.47 -16.13 1.28
C LEU A 136 -4.60 -16.88 2.29
N LEU A 137 -3.49 -17.46 1.83
CA LEU A 137 -2.57 -18.21 2.70
C LEU A 137 -2.00 -17.34 3.84
N ARG A 138 -1.56 -16.12 3.52
CA ARG A 138 -1.07 -15.18 4.54
C ARG A 138 -2.14 -14.77 5.54
N THR A 139 -3.38 -14.61 5.09
CA THR A 139 -4.51 -14.27 5.97
C THR A 139 -4.83 -15.43 6.88
N TYR A 140 -4.87 -16.65 6.35
CA TYR A 140 -5.05 -17.88 7.12
C TYR A 140 -3.98 -17.99 8.22
N ASP A 141 -2.69 -17.87 7.87
CA ASP A 141 -1.59 -17.95 8.83
C ASP A 141 -1.70 -16.89 9.93
N LYS A 142 -2.09 -15.66 9.57
CA LYS A 142 -2.32 -14.58 10.55
C LYS A 142 -3.46 -14.92 11.50
N ILE A 143 -4.60 -15.39 10.99
CA ILE A 143 -5.76 -15.78 11.82
C ILE A 143 -5.36 -16.88 12.79
N ILE A 144 -4.62 -17.90 12.34
CA ILE A 144 -4.14 -18.97 13.21
C ILE A 144 -3.23 -18.41 14.31
N ARG A 145 -2.27 -17.55 13.98
CA ARG A 145 -1.38 -16.91 14.97
C ARG A 145 -2.15 -16.04 15.97
N ASP A 146 -3.13 -15.27 15.49
CA ASP A 146 -3.96 -14.40 16.32
C ASP A 146 -4.84 -15.22 17.27
N ALA A 147 -5.46 -16.30 16.76
CA ALA A 147 -6.18 -17.25 17.59
C ALA A 147 -5.27 -17.84 18.67
N THR A 148 -4.07 -18.33 18.33
CA THR A 148 -3.11 -18.82 19.32
C THR A 148 -2.75 -17.74 20.35
N ARG A 149 -2.54 -16.50 19.92
CA ARG A 149 -2.22 -15.38 20.82
C ARG A 149 -3.35 -15.10 21.80
N VAL A 150 -4.60 -15.05 21.33
CA VAL A 150 -5.78 -14.84 22.19
C VAL A 150 -5.95 -16.00 23.18
N LYS A 151 -5.82 -17.23 22.69
CA LYS A 151 -5.91 -18.43 23.51
C LYS A 151 -4.88 -18.42 24.65
N ASN A 152 -3.64 -18.06 24.36
CA ASN A 152 -2.59 -17.94 25.37
C ASN A 152 -2.89 -16.81 26.37
N ARG A 153 -3.37 -15.65 25.90
CA ARG A 153 -3.77 -14.54 26.77
C ARG A 153 -4.84 -14.95 27.78
N ILE A 154 -5.86 -15.71 27.35
CA ILE A 154 -6.90 -16.22 28.25
C ILE A 154 -6.29 -17.17 29.29
N LYS A 155 -5.43 -18.10 28.89
CA LYS A 155 -4.77 -19.02 29.83
C LYS A 155 -3.94 -18.27 30.88
N PHE A 156 -3.18 -17.27 30.47
CA PHE A 156 -2.41 -16.44 31.39
C PHE A 156 -3.30 -15.61 32.31
N PHE A 157 -4.41 -15.08 31.80
CA PHE A 157 -5.39 -14.34 32.61
C PHE A 157 -5.95 -15.23 33.73
N LEU A 158 -6.37 -16.45 33.43
CA LEU A 158 -6.87 -17.39 34.44
C LEU A 158 -5.81 -17.69 35.51
N MET A 159 -4.58 -17.98 35.07
CA MET A 159 -3.46 -18.26 35.97
C MET A 159 -3.14 -17.06 36.88
N PHE A 160 -3.23 -15.84 36.36
CA PHE A 160 -3.01 -14.61 37.13
C PHE A 160 -4.02 -14.44 38.28
N PHE A 161 -5.27 -14.87 38.09
CA PHE A 161 -6.31 -14.88 39.13
C PHE A 161 -6.34 -16.17 39.97
N GLY A 162 -5.33 -17.05 39.83
CA GLY A 162 -5.26 -18.31 40.58
C GLY A 162 -6.28 -19.37 40.14
N LEU A 163 -6.95 -19.18 38.99
CA LEU A 163 -7.89 -20.14 38.42
C LEU A 163 -7.11 -21.20 37.64
N SER A 164 -7.03 -22.41 38.19
CA SER A 164 -6.39 -23.54 37.52
C SER A 164 -7.30 -24.12 36.44
N ILE A 165 -6.72 -24.40 35.27
CA ILE A 165 -7.43 -25.10 34.20
C ILE A 165 -7.49 -26.60 34.57
N PRO A 166 -8.69 -27.21 34.64
CA PRO A 166 -8.87 -28.63 34.93
C PRO A 166 -8.03 -29.53 34.03
N GLY A 167 -7.53 -30.65 34.58
CA GLY A 167 -6.67 -31.60 33.87
C GLY A 167 -7.25 -32.11 32.54
N GLU A 168 -8.57 -32.34 32.49
CA GLU A 168 -9.31 -32.72 31.28
C GLU A 168 -9.24 -31.68 30.15
N PHE A 169 -8.96 -30.42 30.48
CA PHE A 169 -8.78 -29.32 29.53
C PHE A 169 -7.32 -28.91 29.35
N GLN A 170 -6.37 -29.59 30.01
CA GLN A 170 -4.95 -29.32 29.84
C GLN A 170 -4.47 -29.87 28.49
N GLY A 171 -4.61 -29.04 27.45
CA GLY A 171 -4.22 -29.35 26.08
C GLY A 171 -4.35 -28.17 25.11
N LYS A 172 -4.14 -28.43 23.81
CA LYS A 172 -4.28 -27.44 22.72
C LYS A 172 -5.73 -27.29 22.25
N ASN A 173 -6.64 -28.14 22.70
CA ASN A 173 -8.00 -28.25 22.14
C ASN A 173 -8.95 -27.29 22.86
N TRP A 174 -9.39 -26.27 22.13
CA TRP A 174 -10.44 -25.35 22.56
C TRP A 174 -11.79 -25.93 22.17
N THR A 175 -12.20 -26.99 22.86
CA THR A 175 -13.45 -27.70 22.58
C THR A 175 -14.66 -26.89 23.08
N LYS A 176 -15.87 -27.31 22.69
CA LYS A 176 -17.11 -26.68 23.17
C LYS A 176 -17.23 -26.79 24.69
N GLU A 177 -16.81 -27.90 25.26
CA GLU A 177 -16.82 -28.15 26.70
C GLU A 177 -15.90 -27.19 27.44
N PHE A 178 -14.69 -26.93 26.91
CA PHE A 178 -13.78 -25.94 27.49
C PHE A 178 -14.35 -24.52 27.46
N ILE A 179 -15.00 -24.14 26.34
CA ILE A 179 -15.66 -22.83 26.23
C ILE A 179 -16.82 -22.72 27.22
N ASN A 180 -17.67 -23.74 27.32
CA ASN A 180 -18.78 -23.78 28.29
C ASN A 180 -18.26 -23.72 29.74
N TRP A 181 -17.10 -24.30 30.03
CA TRP A 181 -16.45 -24.18 31.34
C TRP A 181 -16.00 -22.74 31.59
N LEU A 182 -15.33 -22.10 30.62
CA LEU A 182 -14.92 -20.69 30.72
C LEU A 182 -16.10 -19.76 30.96
N GLU A 183 -17.22 -19.96 30.28
CA GLU A 183 -18.45 -19.15 30.42
C GLU A 183 -19.09 -19.26 31.81
N LYS A 184 -18.84 -20.36 32.53
CA LYS A 184 -19.34 -20.57 33.89
C LYS A 184 -18.40 -20.02 34.97
N LEU A 185 -17.20 -19.56 34.60
CA LEU A 185 -16.28 -18.95 35.55
C LEU A 185 -16.78 -17.57 35.95
N ASN A 186 -16.85 -17.32 37.26
CA ASN A 186 -17.04 -15.99 37.82
C ASN A 186 -15.69 -15.49 38.36
N PRO A 187 -14.94 -14.65 37.61
CA PRO A 187 -13.60 -14.23 38.02
C PRO A 187 -13.57 -13.24 39.20
N GLY A 188 -14.72 -12.81 39.71
CA GLY A 188 -14.88 -12.29 41.06
C GLY A 188 -16.03 -13.04 41.70
N GLY A 189 -15.81 -13.65 42.86
CA GLY A 189 -16.76 -14.54 43.57
C GLY A 189 -18.24 -14.24 43.34
#